data_AF-A0A091HKN8-F1
#
_entry.id   AF-A0A091HKN8-F1
#
_cell.length_a   1.000
_cell.length_b   1.000
_cell.length_c   1.000
_cell.angle_alpha   90.00
_cell.angle_beta   90.00
_cell.angle_gamma   90.00
#
_symmetry.space_group_name_H-M   'P 1'
#
loop_
_entity.id
_entity.type
_entity.pdbx_description
1 polymer ?
#
loop_
_entity_poly.entity_id
_entity_poly.type
_entity_poly.pdbx_seq_one_letter_code
_entity_poly.pdbx_strand_id
1 'polypeptide(L)'
;NMSAARPFLSCACFFTDNIFLGRYGLHVRYRDEPQLRHDYGRALRDRGCRSEEEFGAVVREVEAEVQRRRELIQHSRARRAIISKCYQPKHPQIYVLQDSFLAPDFLEIVRYCTSPGAHLHGLLSYLESFSDKRIYRLPVFTEEFCRTFVEELEHFEQSEMPKGRPNSMNNYGVLLNELGMDETFITPLREKFLQPITALLYPDLGGSCLDSHKAFVVKYSLQEDLDLSSHYDNAEVTLNVSLGKDFTEGNLYFGDFRQ
;
A
#
# COMPACT_ATOMS: atom_id res chain seq x y z
N ASN A 1 -11.89 20.28 19.73
CA ASN A 1 -11.57 18.91 20.19
C ASN A 1 -10.94 18.15 19.05
N MET A 2 -9.61 18.17 18.93
CA MET A 2 -8.91 17.23 18.06
C MET A 2 -9.12 15.84 18.68
N SER A 3 -9.94 15.02 18.03
CA SER A 3 -10.05 13.60 18.35
C SER A 3 -8.62 13.06 18.40
N ALA A 4 -8.18 12.55 19.56
CA ALA A 4 -6.92 11.83 19.64
C ALA A 4 -6.97 10.76 18.55
N ALA A 5 -6.05 10.85 17.57
CA ALA A 5 -6.02 9.91 16.46
C ALA A 5 -5.95 8.50 17.05
N ARG A 6 -6.94 7.65 16.72
CA ARG A 6 -6.91 6.26 17.18
C ARG A 6 -5.64 5.62 16.63
N PRO A 7 -4.83 4.96 17.47
CA PRO A 7 -3.62 4.33 16.98
C PRO A 7 -3.98 3.24 15.96
N PHE A 8 -3.31 3.23 14.81
CA PHE A 8 -3.42 2.10 13.89
C PHE A 8 -2.96 0.83 14.60
N LEU A 9 -3.83 -0.19 14.59
CA LEU A 9 -3.54 -1.49 15.14
C LEU A 9 -2.97 -2.38 14.04
N SER A 10 -1.95 -3.17 14.34
CA SER A 10 -1.47 -4.21 13.45
C SER A 10 -1.93 -5.56 13.96
N CYS A 11 -2.45 -6.40 13.07
CA CYS A 11 -2.77 -7.78 13.41
C CYS A 11 -1.51 -8.52 13.90
N ALA A 12 -1.61 -9.26 15.00
CA ALA A 12 -0.51 -10.10 15.48
C ALA A 12 -0.03 -11.11 14.42
N CYS A 13 -0.93 -11.54 13.54
CA CYS A 13 -0.65 -12.41 12.40
C CYS A 13 0.42 -11.85 11.45
N PHE A 14 0.61 -10.53 11.41
CA PHE A 14 1.68 -9.92 10.60
C PHE A 14 3.06 -10.47 10.96
N PHE A 15 3.30 -10.89 12.21
CA PHE A 15 4.60 -11.40 12.64
C PHE A 15 4.78 -12.90 12.42
N THR A 16 3.74 -13.62 12.01
CA THR A 16 3.75 -15.09 11.93
C THR A 16 3.31 -15.63 10.58
N ASP A 17 2.45 -14.94 9.84
CA ASP A 17 1.80 -15.45 8.64
C ASP A 17 2.36 -14.82 7.35
N ASN A 18 2.16 -15.50 6.22
CA ASN A 18 2.52 -15.02 4.89
C ASN A 18 3.99 -14.58 4.76
N ILE A 19 4.91 -15.35 5.33
CA ILE A 19 6.35 -15.16 5.12
C ILE A 19 6.72 -15.85 3.81
N PHE A 20 7.17 -15.08 2.82
CA PHE A 20 7.49 -15.61 1.50
C PHE A 20 8.94 -16.08 1.44
N LEU A 21 9.13 -17.33 1.01
CA LEU A 21 10.43 -17.93 0.74
C LEU A 21 10.68 -17.92 -0.77
N GLY A 22 11.38 -16.89 -1.25
CA GLY A 22 11.55 -16.63 -2.68
C GLY A 22 12.20 -17.79 -3.44
N ARG A 23 13.25 -18.40 -2.85
CA ARG A 23 13.94 -19.56 -3.44
C ARG A 23 13.01 -20.74 -3.72
N TYR A 24 11.94 -20.88 -2.94
CA TYR A 24 11.03 -22.02 -2.99
C TYR A 24 9.64 -21.66 -3.53
N GLY A 25 9.36 -20.38 -3.79
CA GLY A 25 8.03 -19.91 -4.22
C GLY A 25 6.93 -20.31 -3.24
N LEU A 26 7.19 -20.23 -1.93
CA LEU A 26 6.31 -20.75 -0.89
C LEU A 26 6.06 -19.72 0.21
N HIS A 27 4.79 -19.52 0.57
CA HIS A 27 4.44 -18.79 1.79
C HIS A 27 4.33 -19.76 2.97
N VAL A 28 4.91 -19.35 4.10
CA VAL A 28 4.90 -20.12 5.34
C VAL A 28 4.33 -19.32 6.50
N ARG A 29 3.77 -20.05 7.46
CA ARG A 29 3.55 -19.58 8.83
C ARG A 29 4.73 -20.00 9.69
N TYR A 30 5.22 -19.10 10.54
CA TYR A 30 6.31 -19.35 11.47
C TYR A 30 5.94 -18.99 12.91
N ARG A 31 6.07 -19.96 13.81
CA ARG A 31 6.07 -19.77 15.26
C ARG A 31 7.42 -20.14 15.86
N ASP A 32 7.96 -21.28 15.42
CA ASP A 32 9.23 -21.84 15.81
C ASP A 32 9.73 -22.83 14.75
N GLU A 33 11.00 -23.23 14.83
CA GLU A 33 11.59 -24.20 13.90
C GLU A 33 10.85 -25.55 13.88
N PRO A 34 10.49 -26.18 15.02
CA PRO A 34 9.75 -27.45 15.02
C PRO A 34 8.45 -27.39 14.22
N GLN A 35 7.66 -26.33 14.37
CA GLN A 35 6.44 -26.10 13.61
C GLN A 35 6.72 -25.96 12.11
N LEU A 36 7.69 -25.14 11.73
CA LEU A 36 8.05 -24.95 10.32
C LEU A 36 8.45 -26.28 9.66
N ARG A 37 9.24 -27.09 10.38
CA ARG A 37 9.70 -28.40 9.91
C ARG A 37 8.54 -29.39 9.77
N HIS A 38 7.63 -29.41 10.74
CA HIS A 38 6.46 -30.29 10.74
C HIS A 38 5.49 -29.92 9.60
N ASP A 39 5.11 -28.65 9.49
CA ASP A 39 4.06 -28.19 8.59
C ASP A 39 4.54 -28.10 7.13
N TYR A 40 5.79 -27.65 6.91
CA TYR A 40 6.29 -27.30 5.57
C TYR A 40 7.48 -28.13 5.10
N GLY A 41 8.07 -28.98 5.96
CA GLY A 41 9.28 -29.74 5.62
C GLY A 41 9.15 -30.62 4.37
N ARG A 42 7.97 -31.22 4.14
CA ARG A 42 7.71 -31.97 2.90
C ARG A 42 7.67 -31.05 1.67
N ALA A 43 6.88 -29.97 1.74
CA ALA A 43 6.73 -29.03 0.64
C ALA A 43 8.06 -28.36 0.25
N LEU A 44 8.91 -28.06 1.24
CA LEU A 44 10.25 -27.52 1.03
C LEU A 44 11.18 -28.54 0.35
N ARG A 45 11.15 -29.82 0.77
CA ARG A 45 11.92 -30.89 0.10
C ARG A 45 11.51 -31.07 -1.35
N ASP A 46 10.21 -31.08 -1.63
CA ASP A 46 9.66 -31.21 -2.98
C ASP A 46 10.08 -30.02 -3.87
N ARG A 47 10.38 -28.87 -3.26
CA ARG A 47 10.87 -27.63 -3.90
C ARG A 47 12.39 -27.47 -3.87
N GLY A 48 13.13 -28.49 -3.45
CA GLY A 48 14.60 -28.53 -3.56
C GLY A 48 15.39 -28.25 -2.28
N CYS A 49 14.75 -28.07 -1.12
CA CYS A 49 15.45 -28.02 0.17
C CYS A 49 15.79 -29.44 0.64
N ARG A 50 16.96 -29.97 0.27
CA ARG A 50 17.31 -31.41 0.39
C ARG A 50 18.28 -31.73 1.54
N SER A 51 18.91 -30.73 2.16
CA SER A 51 19.82 -30.93 3.30
C SER A 51 19.39 -30.19 4.56
N GLU A 52 19.91 -30.61 5.72
CA GLU A 52 19.73 -29.89 6.98
C GLU A 52 20.38 -28.50 6.95
N GLU A 53 21.46 -28.33 6.19
CA GLU A 53 22.08 -27.02 5.99
C GLU A 53 21.16 -26.06 5.22
N GLU A 54 20.52 -26.55 4.16
CA GLU A 54 19.54 -25.77 3.40
C GLU A 54 18.31 -25.44 4.25
N PHE A 55 17.83 -26.38 5.06
CA PHE A 55 16.72 -26.12 5.97
C PHE A 55 17.11 -25.10 7.05
N GLY A 56 18.33 -25.18 7.60
CA GLY A 56 18.84 -24.17 8.52
C GLY A 56 18.95 -22.78 7.88
N ALA A 57 19.23 -22.70 6.56
CA ALA A 57 19.18 -21.43 5.84
C ALA A 57 17.74 -20.88 5.72
N VAL A 58 16.74 -21.75 5.49
CA VAL A 58 15.33 -21.36 5.51
C VAL A 58 14.94 -20.78 6.86
N VAL A 59 15.29 -21.43 7.96
CA VAL A 59 14.99 -20.94 9.32
C VAL A 59 15.57 -19.54 9.52
N ARG A 60 16.85 -19.33 9.18
CA ARG A 60 17.50 -18.01 9.30
C ARG A 60 16.82 -16.93 8.45
N GLU A 61 16.41 -17.26 7.23
CA GLU A 61 15.68 -16.34 6.34
C GLU A 61 14.34 -15.92 6.96
N VAL A 62 13.57 -16.90 7.46
CA VAL A 62 12.28 -16.65 8.11
C VAL A 62 12.43 -15.82 9.38
N GLU A 63 13.39 -16.17 10.25
CA GLU A 63 13.65 -15.44 11.48
C GLU A 63 14.10 -14.00 11.23
N ALA A 64 14.95 -13.79 10.24
CA ALA A 64 15.36 -12.45 9.82
C ALA A 64 14.16 -11.62 9.34
N GLU A 65 13.25 -12.21 8.57
CA GLU A 65 12.03 -11.53 8.12
C GLU A 65 11.09 -11.21 9.29
N VAL A 66 10.89 -12.14 10.24
CA VAL A 66 10.10 -11.89 11.46
C VAL A 66 10.70 -10.74 12.27
N GLN A 67 12.02 -10.74 12.46
CA GLN A 67 12.70 -9.67 13.19
C GLN A 67 12.55 -8.33 12.48
N ARG A 68 12.74 -8.29 11.15
CA ARG A 68 12.52 -7.09 10.33
C ARG A 68 11.09 -6.54 10.50
N ARG A 69 10.08 -7.42 10.49
CA ARG A 69 8.67 -7.03 10.72
C ARG A 69 8.45 -6.42 12.10
N ARG A 70 9.07 -6.96 13.15
CA ARG A 70 8.99 -6.43 14.52
C ARG A 70 9.61 -5.03 14.65
N GLU A 71 10.73 -4.81 13.99
CA GLU A 71 11.46 -3.53 14.04
C GLU A 71 10.87 -2.46 13.12
N LEU A 72 9.99 -2.84 12.18
CA LEU A 72 9.47 -1.98 11.11
C LEU A 72 8.84 -0.69 11.64
N ILE A 73 8.02 -0.79 12.69
CA ILE A 73 7.33 0.36 13.29
C ILE A 73 8.33 1.32 13.95
N GLN A 74 9.31 0.77 14.69
CA GLN A 74 10.33 1.56 15.36
C GLN A 74 11.20 2.30 14.34
N HIS A 75 11.63 1.62 13.28
CA HIS A 75 12.42 2.24 12.21
C HIS A 75 11.64 3.32 11.47
N SER A 76 10.36 3.09 11.17
CA SER A 76 9.51 4.08 10.52
C SER A 76 9.33 5.34 11.38
N ARG A 77 9.10 5.17 12.70
CA ARG A 77 9.03 6.30 13.64
C ARG A 77 10.34 7.09 13.71
N ALA A 78 11.48 6.40 13.74
CA ALA A 78 12.79 7.05 13.77
C ALA A 78 13.03 7.87 12.49
N ARG A 79 12.72 7.31 11.30
CA ARG A 79 12.81 8.04 10.03
C ARG A 79 11.89 9.24 10.00
N ARG A 80 10.60 9.09 10.34
CA ARG A 80 9.62 10.19 10.40
C ARG A 80 10.11 11.32 11.32
N ALA A 81 10.71 11.00 12.47
CA ALA A 81 11.24 11.99 13.40
C ALA A 81 12.44 12.79 12.83
N ILE A 82 13.30 12.14 12.03
CA ILE A 82 14.42 12.81 11.35
C ILE A 82 13.87 13.67 10.20
N ILE A 83 13.02 13.11 9.34
CA ILE A 83 12.41 13.80 8.19
C ILE A 83 11.71 15.07 8.67
N SER A 84 10.83 14.97 9.67
CA SER A 84 10.07 16.10 10.20
C SER A 84 10.94 17.24 10.75
N LYS A 85 12.20 16.96 11.15
CA LYS A 85 13.12 17.97 11.71
C LYS A 85 14.05 18.56 10.66
N CYS A 86 14.46 17.76 9.69
CA CYS A 86 15.59 18.07 8.83
C CYS A 86 15.19 18.33 7.37
N TYR A 87 14.06 17.79 6.92
CA TYR A 87 13.59 17.98 5.55
C TYR A 87 12.91 19.33 5.38
N GLN A 88 13.17 20.01 4.26
CA GLN A 88 12.52 21.27 3.88
C GLN A 88 11.66 21.02 2.64
N PRO A 89 10.32 20.94 2.79
CA PRO A 89 9.42 20.73 1.66
C PRO A 89 9.54 21.83 0.61
N LYS A 90 9.50 21.45 -0.67
CA LYS A 90 9.44 22.38 -1.80
C LYS A 90 8.03 22.98 -1.94
N HIS A 91 7.01 22.19 -1.62
CA HIS A 91 5.59 22.52 -1.76
C HIS A 91 4.84 22.22 -0.45
N PRO A 92 5.08 22.97 0.64
CA PRO A 92 4.46 22.70 1.95
C PRO A 92 2.93 22.70 1.92
N GLN A 93 2.31 23.42 0.98
CA GLN A 93 0.85 23.51 0.83
C GLN A 93 0.16 22.18 0.50
N ILE A 94 0.88 21.19 -0.04
CA ILE A 94 0.28 19.91 -0.46
C ILE A 94 0.22 18.86 0.66
N TYR A 95 0.77 19.16 1.84
CA TYR A 95 0.78 18.26 3.00
C TYR A 95 -0.57 18.19 3.72
N VAL A 96 -1.47 19.11 3.40
CA VAL A 96 -2.84 19.17 3.93
C VAL A 96 -3.79 19.02 2.77
N LEU A 97 -4.70 18.05 2.81
CA LEU A 97 -5.66 17.82 1.72
C LEU A 97 -6.55 19.05 1.53
N GLN A 98 -6.70 19.47 0.29
CA GLN A 98 -7.58 20.56 -0.13
C GLN A 98 -8.51 20.04 -1.24
N ASP A 99 -9.75 20.50 -1.27
CA ASP A 99 -10.72 20.11 -2.31
C ASP A 99 -10.23 20.49 -3.71
N SER A 100 -9.42 21.55 -3.84
CA SER A 100 -8.79 21.97 -5.11
C SER A 100 -7.82 20.96 -5.69
N PHE A 101 -7.33 20.01 -4.89
CA PHE A 101 -6.46 18.93 -5.37
C PHE A 101 -7.26 17.81 -6.03
N LEU A 102 -8.56 17.73 -5.75
CA LEU A 102 -9.44 16.66 -6.19
C LEU A 102 -10.08 17.02 -7.52
N ALA A 103 -10.20 16.02 -8.40
CA ALA A 103 -10.86 16.20 -9.68
C ALA A 103 -12.34 16.61 -9.48
N PRO A 104 -12.89 17.54 -10.27
CA PRO A 104 -14.29 17.95 -10.15
C PRO A 104 -15.28 16.76 -10.19
N ASP A 105 -15.05 15.82 -11.11
CA ASP A 105 -15.84 14.60 -11.27
C ASP A 105 -15.75 13.67 -10.05
N PHE A 106 -14.58 13.62 -9.40
CA PHE A 106 -14.41 12.86 -8.15
C PHE A 106 -15.27 13.47 -7.03
N LEU A 107 -15.30 14.80 -6.93
CA LEU A 107 -16.16 15.49 -5.98
C LEU A 107 -17.66 15.28 -6.28
N GLU A 108 -18.04 15.16 -7.55
CA GLU A 108 -19.41 14.78 -7.96
C GLU A 108 -19.78 13.37 -7.50
N ILE A 109 -18.89 12.40 -7.70
CA ILE A 109 -19.05 11.03 -7.21
C ILE A 109 -19.28 11.01 -5.70
N VAL A 110 -18.46 11.74 -4.93
CA VAL A 110 -18.57 11.81 -3.47
C VAL A 110 -19.88 12.49 -3.06
N ARG A 111 -20.30 13.56 -3.74
CA ARG A 111 -21.61 14.21 -3.50
C ARG A 111 -22.76 13.24 -3.76
N TYR A 112 -22.70 12.45 -4.84
CA TYR A 112 -23.70 11.42 -5.10
C TYR A 112 -23.72 10.39 -3.98
N CYS A 113 -22.57 9.83 -3.61
CA CYS A 113 -22.49 8.77 -2.59
C CYS A 113 -22.95 9.20 -1.19
N THR A 114 -22.89 10.50 -0.89
CA THR A 114 -23.36 11.07 0.38
C THR A 114 -24.80 11.57 0.33
N SER A 115 -25.45 11.53 -0.84
CA SER A 115 -26.83 11.98 -1.01
C SER A 115 -27.87 10.97 -0.49
N PRO A 116 -29.04 11.42 -0.03
CA PRO A 116 -30.13 10.52 0.33
C PRO A 116 -30.57 9.67 -0.88
N GLY A 117 -30.62 8.35 -0.70
CA GLY A 117 -31.02 7.41 -1.75
C GLY A 117 -29.89 6.97 -2.68
N ALA A 118 -28.64 7.36 -2.40
CA ALA A 118 -27.47 6.82 -3.09
C ALA A 118 -27.45 5.29 -2.99
N HIS A 119 -27.23 4.62 -4.12
CA HIS A 119 -27.17 3.17 -4.20
C HIS A 119 -26.17 2.73 -5.25
N LEU A 120 -25.73 1.47 -5.15
CA LEU A 120 -24.70 0.90 -6.03
C LEU A 120 -24.99 1.16 -7.52
N HIS A 121 -26.20 0.86 -8.00
CA HIS A 121 -26.52 1.01 -9.42
C HIS A 121 -26.35 2.43 -9.96
N GLY A 122 -26.63 3.47 -9.17
CA GLY A 122 -26.44 4.85 -9.61
C GLY A 122 -25.00 5.31 -9.45
N LEU A 123 -24.24 4.78 -8.48
CA LEU A 123 -22.80 5.02 -8.42
C LEU A 123 -22.10 4.46 -9.67
N LEU A 124 -22.52 3.28 -10.14
CA LEU A 124 -21.94 2.65 -11.33
C LEU A 124 -22.08 3.49 -12.62
N SER A 125 -23.00 4.48 -12.68
CA SER A 125 -23.07 5.37 -13.85
C SER A 125 -21.97 6.44 -13.88
N TYR A 126 -21.26 6.65 -12.77
CA TYR A 126 -20.12 7.58 -12.68
C TYR A 126 -18.77 6.91 -12.86
N LEU A 127 -18.74 5.57 -12.82
CA LEU A 127 -17.51 4.79 -12.79
C LEU A 127 -17.36 4.01 -14.10
N GLU A 128 -16.12 3.79 -14.51
CA GLU A 128 -15.85 2.83 -15.56
C GLU A 128 -15.46 1.49 -14.93
N SER A 129 -16.12 0.42 -15.35
CA SER A 129 -15.80 -0.93 -14.90
C SER A 129 -14.84 -1.60 -15.89
N PHE A 130 -13.72 -2.13 -15.40
CA PHE A 130 -12.75 -2.85 -16.22
C PHE A 130 -13.07 -4.34 -16.37
N SER A 131 -13.83 -4.90 -15.43
CA SER A 131 -14.16 -6.33 -15.42
C SER A 131 -15.33 -6.60 -14.47
N ASP A 132 -15.89 -7.80 -14.60
CA ASP A 132 -16.85 -8.38 -13.66
C ASP A 132 -16.26 -8.60 -12.25
N LYS A 133 -14.93 -8.49 -12.08
CA LYS A 133 -14.21 -8.63 -10.81
C LYS A 133 -14.29 -7.40 -9.91
N ARG A 134 -15.27 -6.51 -10.12
CA ARG A 134 -15.51 -5.28 -9.32
C ARG A 134 -14.27 -4.38 -9.28
N ILE A 135 -13.65 -4.16 -10.43
CA ILE A 135 -12.51 -3.25 -10.61
C ILE A 135 -13.01 -2.02 -11.34
N TYR A 136 -12.79 -0.84 -10.77
CA TYR A 136 -13.35 0.42 -11.25
C TYR A 136 -12.27 1.48 -11.50
N ARG A 137 -12.48 2.31 -12.52
CA ARG A 137 -11.72 3.53 -12.79
C ARG A 137 -12.58 4.74 -12.45
N LEU A 138 -11.93 5.72 -11.85
CA LEU A 138 -12.47 7.03 -11.55
C LEU A 138 -11.32 8.06 -11.52
N PRO A 139 -11.58 9.31 -11.87
CA PRO A 139 -10.64 10.38 -11.61
C PRO A 139 -10.51 10.58 -10.09
N VAL A 140 -9.35 11.04 -9.62
CA VAL A 140 -9.10 11.29 -8.19
C VAL A 140 -8.53 12.68 -7.99
N PHE A 141 -7.37 12.96 -8.57
CA PHE A 141 -6.68 14.23 -8.44
C PHE A 141 -6.66 15.04 -9.73
N THR A 142 -6.49 16.35 -9.61
CA THR A 142 -6.24 17.23 -10.76
C THR A 142 -4.82 17.05 -11.30
N GLU A 143 -4.63 17.29 -12.60
CA GLU A 143 -3.30 17.25 -13.23
C GLU A 143 -2.32 18.25 -12.59
N GLU A 144 -2.82 19.43 -12.21
CA GLU A 144 -2.03 20.45 -11.53
C GLU A 144 -1.48 19.92 -10.20
N PHE A 145 -2.33 19.31 -9.37
CA PHE A 145 -1.89 18.69 -8.13
C PHE A 145 -0.89 17.57 -8.39
N CYS A 146 -1.18 16.66 -9.33
CA CYS A 146 -0.29 15.55 -9.66
C CYS A 146 1.12 16.04 -10.02
N ARG A 147 1.23 17.10 -10.84
CA ARG A 147 2.52 17.72 -11.17
C ARG A 147 3.24 18.27 -9.94
N THR A 148 2.57 19.08 -9.12
CA THR A 148 3.17 19.62 -7.88
C THR A 148 3.57 18.52 -6.91
N PHE A 149 2.79 17.44 -6.83
CA PHE A 149 3.09 16.31 -5.97
C PHE A 149 4.30 15.53 -6.46
N VAL A 150 4.41 15.28 -7.76
CA VAL A 150 5.62 14.68 -8.37
C VAL A 150 6.86 15.53 -8.10
N GLU A 151 6.78 16.85 -8.23
CA GLU A 151 7.90 17.75 -7.94
C GLU A 151 8.36 17.69 -6.48
N GLU A 152 7.43 17.56 -5.52
CA GLU A 152 7.76 17.38 -4.10
C GLU A 152 8.42 16.03 -3.85
N LEU A 153 7.91 14.96 -4.47
CA LEU A 153 8.45 13.61 -4.31
C LEU A 153 9.88 13.52 -4.86
N GLU A 154 10.15 14.12 -6.03
CA GLU A 154 11.49 14.20 -6.60
C GLU A 154 12.45 15.00 -5.71
N HIS A 155 11.98 16.11 -5.13
CA HIS A 155 12.77 16.90 -4.18
C HIS A 155 13.11 16.10 -2.93
N PHE A 156 12.16 15.31 -2.40
CA PHE A 156 12.42 14.42 -1.27
C PHE A 156 13.40 13.30 -1.63
N GLU A 157 13.24 12.69 -2.80
CA GLU A 157 14.14 11.64 -3.28
C GLU A 157 15.59 12.13 -3.41
N GLN A 158 15.79 13.36 -3.88
CA GLN A 158 17.11 13.98 -4.05
C GLN A 158 17.75 14.45 -2.73
N SER A 159 17.01 14.44 -1.62
CA SER A 159 17.53 14.84 -0.31
C SER A 159 18.30 13.71 0.39
N GLU A 160 19.13 14.07 1.36
CA GLU A 160 19.84 13.11 2.24
C GLU A 160 18.96 12.48 3.32
N MET A 161 17.63 12.67 3.26
CA MET A 161 16.72 12.12 4.25
C MET A 161 16.67 10.59 4.19
N PRO A 162 16.51 9.92 5.36
CA PRO A 162 16.42 8.48 5.40
C PRO A 162 15.11 8.02 4.73
N LYS A 163 15.19 6.99 3.88
CA LYS A 163 14.06 6.49 3.09
C LYS A 163 13.73 5.06 3.50
N GLY A 164 12.47 4.80 3.83
CA GLY A 164 11.97 3.43 4.02
C GLY A 164 11.57 2.79 2.70
N ARG A 165 11.66 1.46 2.63
CA ARG A 165 11.15 0.71 1.47
C ARG A 165 9.61 0.72 1.46
N PRO A 166 8.96 1.03 0.33
CA PRO A 166 7.50 1.04 0.23
C PRO A 166 6.85 -0.32 0.56
N ASN A 167 7.37 -1.39 -0.04
CA ASN A 167 6.91 -2.76 0.21
C ASN A 167 8.07 -3.76 -0.01
N SER A 168 7.78 -5.06 0.06
CA SER A 168 8.80 -6.11 -0.10
C SER A 168 9.29 -6.31 -1.53
N MET A 169 8.57 -5.82 -2.53
CA MET A 169 8.89 -5.94 -3.96
C MET A 169 9.48 -4.67 -4.56
N ASN A 170 9.25 -3.50 -3.93
CA ASN A 170 9.75 -2.22 -4.41
C ASN A 170 10.87 -1.69 -3.51
N ASN A 171 12.04 -1.49 -4.12
CA ASN A 171 13.18 -0.89 -3.44
C ASN A 171 13.09 0.64 -3.42
N TYR A 172 12.38 1.22 -4.39
CA TYR A 172 12.33 2.66 -4.63
C TYR A 172 10.92 3.22 -4.50
N GLY A 173 10.83 4.42 -3.93
CA GLY A 173 9.58 5.11 -3.68
C GLY A 173 9.56 5.84 -2.34
N VAL A 174 8.40 6.39 -2.00
CA VAL A 174 8.22 7.26 -0.83
C VAL A 174 7.05 6.77 0.02
N LEU A 175 7.32 6.54 1.30
CA LEU A 175 6.30 6.25 2.31
C LEU A 175 5.67 7.57 2.78
N LEU A 176 4.40 7.81 2.44
CA LEU A 176 3.75 9.09 2.69
C LEU A 176 3.50 9.38 4.18
N ASN A 177 3.38 8.33 4.99
CA ASN A 177 3.31 8.46 6.44
C ASN A 177 4.62 8.96 7.05
N GLU A 178 5.77 8.58 6.49
CA GLU A 178 7.10 9.04 6.94
C GLU A 178 7.38 10.47 6.49
N LEU A 179 6.83 10.87 5.34
CA LEU A 179 6.84 12.25 4.86
C LEU A 179 5.91 13.15 5.70
N GLY A 180 4.97 12.58 6.47
CA GLY A 180 4.08 13.33 7.35
C GLY A 180 2.72 13.70 6.74
N MET A 181 2.32 13.04 5.65
CA MET A 181 1.04 13.30 4.97
C MET A 181 -0.13 12.46 5.52
N ASP A 182 0.12 11.61 6.51
CA ASP A 182 -0.86 10.63 6.99
C ASP A 182 -2.12 11.30 7.58
N GLU A 183 -1.93 12.15 8.59
CA GLU A 183 -3.01 12.71 9.41
C GLU A 183 -3.81 13.81 8.69
N THR A 184 -3.13 14.65 7.91
CA THR A 184 -3.71 15.84 7.29
C THR A 184 -4.07 15.65 5.83
N PHE A 185 -3.60 14.58 5.19
CA PHE A 185 -3.91 14.29 3.80
C PHE A 185 -4.61 12.94 3.62
N ILE A 186 -3.93 11.84 3.94
CA ILE A 186 -4.42 10.49 3.60
C ILE A 186 -5.64 10.10 4.45
N THR A 187 -5.62 10.39 5.76
CA THR A 187 -6.76 10.12 6.65
C THR A 187 -8.02 10.87 6.19
N PRO A 188 -7.99 12.19 5.92
CA PRO A 188 -9.13 12.90 5.34
C PRO A 188 -9.57 12.36 3.97
N LEU A 189 -8.63 12.00 3.09
CA LEU A 189 -8.95 11.40 1.78
C LEU A 189 -9.75 10.12 1.97
N ARG A 190 -9.29 9.23 2.84
CA ARG A 190 -9.95 7.96 3.16
C ARG A 190 -11.33 8.19 3.76
N GLU A 191 -11.41 8.94 4.85
CA GLU A 191 -12.64 9.04 5.65
C GLU A 191 -13.73 9.89 5.00
N LYS A 192 -13.35 10.99 4.33
CA LYS A 192 -14.33 11.93 3.78
C LYS A 192 -14.72 11.62 2.33
N PHE A 193 -13.78 11.11 1.53
CA PHE A 193 -13.98 10.99 0.09
C PHE A 193 -14.06 9.53 -0.37
N LEU A 194 -13.17 8.65 0.09
CA LEU A 194 -13.18 7.25 -0.35
C LEU A 194 -14.25 6.41 0.38
N GLN A 195 -14.43 6.59 1.69
CA GLN A 195 -15.34 5.78 2.50
C GLN A 195 -16.80 5.79 1.99
N PRO A 196 -17.40 6.93 1.57
CA PRO A 196 -18.73 6.91 0.96
C PRO A 196 -18.82 6.06 -0.31
N ILE A 197 -17.76 6.05 -1.12
CA ILE A 197 -17.67 5.28 -2.36
C ILE A 197 -17.52 3.79 -2.03
N THR A 198 -16.57 3.44 -1.17
CA THR A 198 -16.30 2.04 -0.80
C THR A 198 -17.44 1.41 -0.02
N ALA A 199 -18.19 2.17 0.77
CA ALA A 199 -19.39 1.69 1.46
C ALA A 199 -20.46 1.16 0.49
N LEU A 200 -20.61 1.79 -0.69
CA LEU A 200 -21.53 1.34 -1.73
C LEU A 200 -20.93 0.25 -2.61
N LEU A 201 -19.64 0.36 -2.97
CA LEU A 201 -18.98 -0.59 -3.85
C LEU A 201 -18.71 -1.94 -3.19
N TYR A 202 -18.34 -1.95 -1.90
CA TYR A 202 -17.83 -3.12 -1.18
C TYR A 202 -18.44 -3.32 0.22
N PRO A 203 -19.78 -3.36 0.35
CA PRO A 203 -20.42 -3.54 1.66
C PRO A 203 -20.06 -4.89 2.32
N ASP A 204 -19.81 -5.92 1.52
CA ASP A 204 -19.40 -7.26 1.92
C ASP A 204 -17.93 -7.37 2.36
N LEU A 205 -17.11 -6.37 2.03
CA LEU A 205 -15.68 -6.31 2.40
C LEU A 205 -15.40 -5.24 3.47
N GLY A 206 -16.43 -4.77 4.17
CA GLY A 206 -16.27 -3.73 5.19
C GLY A 206 -15.93 -2.35 4.61
N GLY A 207 -16.34 -2.05 3.38
CA GLY A 207 -16.04 -0.77 2.72
C GLY A 207 -16.50 0.48 3.48
N SER A 208 -17.45 0.35 4.42
CA SER A 208 -17.89 1.44 5.30
C SER A 208 -17.07 1.60 6.59
N CYS A 209 -16.11 0.72 6.85
CA CYS A 209 -15.33 0.68 8.10
C CYS A 209 -13.82 0.46 7.87
N LEU A 210 -13.29 0.95 6.75
CA LEU A 210 -11.85 0.96 6.49
C LEU A 210 -11.15 1.87 7.51
N ASP A 211 -10.47 1.27 8.49
CA ASP A 211 -9.98 1.96 9.69
C ASP A 211 -8.45 2.12 9.75
N SER A 212 -7.73 1.52 8.80
CA SER A 212 -6.30 1.73 8.57
C SER A 212 -5.97 1.99 7.10
N HIS A 213 -4.75 2.40 6.81
CA HIS A 213 -4.22 2.50 5.45
C HIS A 213 -2.69 2.40 5.45
N LYS A 214 -2.13 2.05 4.29
CA LYS A 214 -0.71 2.15 4.01
C LYS A 214 -0.53 2.86 2.67
N ALA A 215 -0.11 4.12 2.72
CA ALA A 215 0.03 4.96 1.54
C ALA A 215 1.50 5.16 1.17
N PHE A 216 1.83 4.88 -0.09
CA PHE A 216 3.17 5.02 -0.63
C PHE A 216 3.11 5.31 -2.12
N VAL A 217 4.18 5.93 -2.63
CA VAL A 217 4.41 6.13 -4.04
C VAL A 217 5.51 5.18 -4.48
N VAL A 218 5.31 4.51 -5.61
CA VAL A 218 6.32 3.69 -6.27
C VAL A 218 6.88 4.46 -7.45
N LYS A 219 8.19 4.36 -7.66
CA LYS A 219 8.86 4.86 -8.85
C LYS A 219 9.32 3.68 -9.68
N TYR A 220 8.84 3.62 -10.91
CA TYR A 220 9.34 2.67 -11.89
C TYR A 220 10.38 3.38 -12.77
N SER A 221 11.54 2.75 -12.93
CA SER A 221 12.56 3.20 -13.88
C SER A 221 13.12 1.98 -14.62
N LEU A 222 13.64 2.19 -15.84
CA LEU A 222 14.04 1.11 -16.76
C LEU A 222 15.10 0.13 -16.22
N GLN A 223 15.73 0.44 -15.08
CA GLN A 223 16.80 -0.35 -14.47
C GLN A 223 16.47 -0.77 -13.02
N GLU A 224 15.30 -0.41 -12.51
CA GLU A 224 14.90 -0.63 -11.12
C GLU A 224 13.64 -1.51 -11.08
N ASP A 225 13.61 -2.46 -10.14
CA ASP A 225 12.45 -3.32 -9.85
C ASP A 225 11.88 -4.06 -11.09
N LEU A 226 12.74 -4.77 -11.84
CA LEU A 226 12.45 -5.44 -13.12
C LEU A 226 11.56 -6.71 -13.02
N ASP A 227 11.22 -7.17 -11.82
CA ASP A 227 10.41 -8.37 -11.59
C ASP A 227 9.33 -8.07 -10.54
N LEU A 228 8.11 -7.78 -11.01
CA LEU A 228 6.91 -7.76 -10.16
C LEU A 228 6.15 -9.06 -10.36
N SER A 229 6.38 -10.01 -9.45
CA SER A 229 5.57 -11.21 -9.35
C SER A 229 4.13 -10.87 -9.03
N SER A 230 3.19 -11.67 -9.52
CA SER A 230 1.79 -11.59 -9.10
C SER A 230 1.68 -11.74 -7.57
N HIS A 231 0.87 -10.88 -6.95
CA HIS A 231 0.70 -10.83 -5.50
C HIS A 231 -0.69 -10.32 -5.14
N TYR A 232 -1.03 -10.41 -3.86
CA TYR A 232 -2.15 -9.71 -3.27
C TYR A 232 -1.64 -8.57 -2.41
N ASP A 233 -2.38 -7.46 -2.41
CA ASP A 233 -2.19 -6.43 -1.41
C ASP A 233 -2.74 -6.92 -0.07
N ASN A 234 -2.06 -6.54 1.01
CA ASN A 234 -2.56 -6.74 2.36
C ASN A 234 -3.54 -5.61 2.72
N ALA A 235 -4.67 -5.56 2.01
CA ALA A 235 -5.73 -4.57 2.17
C ALA A 235 -7.08 -5.15 1.69
N GLU A 236 -8.18 -4.69 2.27
CA GLU A 236 -9.53 -5.00 1.79
C GLU A 236 -9.83 -4.31 0.46
N VAL A 237 -9.32 -3.08 0.29
CA VAL A 237 -9.46 -2.26 -0.93
C VAL A 237 -8.15 -1.50 -1.18
N THR A 238 -7.64 -1.59 -2.40
CA THR A 238 -6.49 -0.78 -2.86
C THR A 238 -6.97 0.31 -3.81
N LEU A 239 -6.51 1.55 -3.59
CA LEU A 239 -6.57 2.63 -4.56
C LEU A 239 -5.20 2.80 -5.22
N ASN A 240 -5.11 2.59 -6.54
CA ASN A 240 -3.92 2.87 -7.32
C ASN A 240 -4.16 4.14 -8.16
N VAL A 241 -3.31 5.15 -7.98
CA VAL A 241 -3.44 6.45 -8.66
C VAL A 241 -2.19 6.69 -9.52
N SER A 242 -2.39 6.82 -10.83
CA SER A 242 -1.33 7.32 -11.71
C SER A 242 -1.13 8.81 -11.49
N LEU A 243 0.13 9.23 -11.28
CA LEU A 243 0.50 10.62 -11.04
C LEU A 243 0.95 11.36 -12.32
N GLY A 244 0.76 10.76 -13.50
CA GLY A 244 0.79 11.48 -14.77
C GLY A 244 2.17 11.83 -15.34
N LYS A 245 3.21 11.03 -15.08
CA LYS A 245 4.43 11.10 -15.91
C LYS A 245 4.19 10.46 -17.26
N ASP A 246 4.87 10.95 -18.30
CA ASP A 246 4.92 10.29 -19.60
C ASP A 246 5.68 8.96 -19.46
N PHE A 247 5.01 7.86 -19.80
CA PHE A 247 5.64 6.56 -19.92
C PHE A 247 4.98 5.77 -21.06
N THR A 248 5.74 4.84 -21.61
CA THR A 248 5.20 3.80 -22.50
C THR A 248 5.20 2.50 -21.71
N GLU A 249 4.14 1.70 -21.82
CA GLU A 249 3.93 0.44 -21.09
C GLU A 249 3.51 0.61 -19.60
N GLY A 250 3.82 -0.34 -18.71
CA GLY A 250 3.45 -0.26 -17.28
C GLY A 250 2.00 -0.68 -16.94
N ASN A 251 1.38 -1.52 -17.77
CA ASN A 251 0.01 -1.99 -17.55
C ASN A 251 -0.13 -2.80 -16.25
N LEU A 252 -1.24 -2.59 -15.54
CA LEU A 252 -1.63 -3.43 -14.42
C LEU A 252 -2.46 -4.61 -14.93
N TYR A 253 -2.01 -5.84 -14.63
CA TYR A 253 -2.69 -7.07 -15.04
C TYR A 253 -3.40 -7.72 -13.85
N PHE A 254 -4.69 -8.01 -14.02
CA PHE A 254 -5.50 -8.73 -13.03
C PHE A 254 -5.70 -10.17 -13.50
N GLY A 255 -4.97 -11.10 -12.89
CA GLY A 255 -5.08 -12.54 -13.17
C GLY A 255 -5.66 -13.31 -11.99
N ASP A 256 -6.17 -14.50 -12.25
CA ASP A 256 -6.42 -15.48 -11.18
C ASP A 256 -5.09 -16.08 -10.76
N PHE A 257 -4.88 -16.21 -9.45
CA PHE A 257 -3.68 -16.84 -8.92
C PHE A 257 -3.74 -18.34 -9.24
N ARG A 258 -2.82 -18.81 -10.09
CA ARG A 258 -2.60 -20.24 -10.26
C ARG A 258 -1.60 -20.66 -9.18
N GLN A 259 -2.10 -21.30 -8.12
CA GLN A 259 -1.27 -21.93 -7.08
C GLN A 259 -0.49 -23.11 -7.63
#